data_AF-A0A536YAJ6-F1
#
_entry.id   AF-A0A536YAJ6-F1
#
_cell.length_a   1.000
_cell.length_b   1.000
_cell.length_c   1.000
_cell.angle_alpha   90.00
_cell.angle_beta   90.00
_cell.angle_gamma   90.00
#
_symmetry.space_group_name_H-M   'P 1'
#
loop_
_entity.id
_entity.type
_entity.pdbx_description
1 polymer ?
#
loop_
_entity_poly.entity_id
_entity_poly.type
_entity_poly.pdbx_seq_one_letter_code
_entity_poly.pdbx_strand_id
1 'polypeptide(L)' 'MKLYYHPVSTTSRPVWLFIAENDIKCELRVVDLMKGEHYQPEFVAINPNR' A
#
# COMPACT_ATOMS: atom_id res chain seq x y z
N MET A 1 3.65 -11.86 -3.85
CA MET A 1 3.98 -10.60 -3.16
C MET A 1 2.71 -9.79 -2.97
N LYS A 2 2.59 -8.99 -1.90
CA LYS A 2 1.42 -8.14 -1.63
C LYS A 2 1.86 -6.71 -1.34
N LEU A 3 1.27 -5.74 -2.05
CA LEU A 3 1.50 -4.31 -1.85
C LEU A 3 0.29 -3.70 -1.15
N TYR A 4 0.51 -3.20 0.08
CA TYR A 4 -0.44 -2.34 0.77
C TYR A 4 -0.17 -0.90 0.35
N TYR A 5 -1.15 -0.23 -0.24
CA TYR A 5 -0.96 1.10 -0.79
C TYR A 5 -2.23 1.95 -0.81
N HIS A 6 -2.07 3.23 -1.11
CA HIS A 6 -3.20 4.07 -1.50
C HIS A 6 -2.84 4.83 -2.79
N PRO A 7 -3.75 4.92 -3.79
CA PRO A 7 -3.45 5.58 -5.07
C PRO A 7 -3.03 7.05 -4.94
N VAL A 8 -3.51 7.75 -3.90
CA VAL A 8 -3.14 9.17 -3.64
C VAL A 8 -1.79 9.32 -2.95
N SER A 9 -1.21 8.24 -2.42
CA SER A 9 0.08 8.29 -1.73
C SER A 9 1.20 8.49 -2.75
N THR A 10 1.92 9.59 -2.62
CA THR A 10 3.06 9.94 -3.48
C THR A 10 4.20 8.93 -3.36
N THR A 11 4.36 8.30 -2.19
CA THR A 11 5.40 7.29 -1.93
C THR A 11 5.00 5.90 -2.43
N SER A 12 3.71 5.58 -2.43
CA SER A 12 3.24 4.30 -2.94
C SER A 12 3.18 4.22 -4.46
N ARG A 13 2.90 5.35 -5.13
CA ARG A 13 2.75 5.42 -6.59
C ARG A 13 3.96 4.88 -7.37
N PRO A 14 5.22 5.23 -7.06
CA PRO A 14 6.38 4.68 -7.77
C PRO A 14 6.50 3.16 -7.66
N VAL A 15 6.21 2.60 -6.49
CA VAL A 15 6.25 1.14 -6.28
C VAL A 15 5.16 0.44 -7.09
N TRP A 16 3.95 1.00 -7.09
CA TRP A 16 2.85 0.47 -7.89
C TRP A 16 3.14 0.55 -9.40
N LEU A 17 3.70 1.68 -9.87
CA LEU A 17 4.10 1.86 -11.27
C LEU A 17 5.17 0.83 -11.67
N PHE A 18 6.20 0.66 -10.86
CA PHE A 18 7.26 -0.33 -11.11
C PHE A 18 6.69 -1.75 -11.26
N ILE A 19 5.76 -2.14 -10.37
CA ILE A 19 5.08 -3.44 -10.45
C ILE A 19 4.32 -3.58 -11.77
N ALA A 20 3.57 -2.55 -12.16
CA ALA A 20 2.77 -2.56 -13.38
C ALA A 20 3.63 -2.60 -14.65
N GLU A 21 4.72 -1.83 -14.69
CA GLU A 21 5.63 -1.76 -15.86
C GLU A 21 6.42 -3.05 -16.08
N ASN A 22 6.67 -3.81 -15.02
CA ASN A 22 7.45 -5.04 -15.07
C ASN A 22 6.60 -6.32 -15.04
N ASP A 23 5.27 -6.19 -15.19
CA ASP A 23 4.30 -7.31 -15.12
C ASP A 23 4.51 -8.23 -13.90
N ILE A 24 4.82 -7.62 -12.75
CA ILE A 24 5.12 -8.37 -11.53
C ILE A 24 3.81 -8.84 -10.91
N LYS A 25 3.66 -10.15 -10.73
CA LYS A 25 2.52 -10.74 -10.02
C LYS A 25 2.49 -10.30 -8.56
N CYS A 26 1.68 -9.28 -8.26
CA CYS A 26 1.52 -8.71 -6.94
C CYS A 26 0.04 -8.51 -6.60
N GLU A 27 -0.35 -8.93 -5.38
CA GLU A 27 -1.67 -8.62 -4.84
C GLU A 27 -1.69 -7.16 -4.37
N LEU A 28 -2.65 -6.38 -4.85
CA LEU A 28 -2.81 -4.98 -4.47
C LEU A 28 -3.89 -4.87 -3.38
N ARG A 29 -3.52 -4.41 -2.19
CA ARG A 29 -4.46 -4.09 -1.10
C ARG A 29 -4.48 -2.58 -0.87
N VAL A 30 -5.61 -1.97 -1.20
CA VAL A 30 -5.82 -0.55 -0.88
C VAL A 30 -5.95 -0.40 0.65
N VAL A 31 -5.27 0.59 1.23
CA VAL A 31 -5.41 1.02 2.63
C VAL A 31 -6.02 2.41 2.62
N ASP A 32 -7.28 2.54 3.03
CA ASP A 32 -8.03 3.80 2.98
C ASP A 32 -7.48 4.80 4.01
N LEU A 33 -6.62 5.71 3.53
CA LEU A 33 -6.00 6.75 4.36
C LEU A 33 -7.02 7.77 4.85
N MET A 34 -8.09 8.01 4.09
CA MET A 34 -9.13 8.98 4.44
C MET A 34 -9.99 8.49 5.59
N LYS A 35 -10.13 7.17 5.74
CA LYS A 35 -10.77 6.51 6.88
C LYS A 35 -9.80 6.17 8.02
N GLY A 36 -8.51 6.46 7.86
CA GLY A 36 -7.49 6.15 8.86
C GLY A 36 -7.21 4.66 9.02
N GLU A 37 -7.38 3.84 7.97
CA GLU A 37 -7.10 2.40 8.02
C GLU A 37 -5.63 2.11 8.37
N HIS A 38 -4.71 3.02 8.05
CA HIS A 38 -3.29 2.91 8.39
C HIS A 38 -2.99 3.06 9.89
N TYR A 39 -3.95 3.52 10.69
CA TYR A 39 -3.82 3.54 12.15
C TYR A 39 -4.40 2.31 12.83
N GLN A 40 -5.14 1.48 12.09
CA GLN A 40 -5.80 0.32 12.69
C GLN A 40 -4.78 -0.76 13.07
N PRO A 41 -5.01 -1.49 14.18
CA PRO A 41 -4.08 -2.50 14.67
C PRO A 41 -3.64 -3.52 13.61
N GLU A 42 -4.54 -3.86 12.69
CA GLU A 42 -4.29 -4.80 11.60
C GLU A 42 -3.21 -4.30 10.63
N PHE A 43 -3.20 -3.00 10.32
CA PHE A 43 -2.18 -2.40 9.46
C PHE A 43 -0.88 -2.10 10.24
N VAL A 44 -0.99 -1.65 11.49
CA VAL A 44 0.16 -1.36 12.36
C VAL A 44 1.00 -2.62 12.61
N ALA A 45 0.37 -3.80 12.70
CA ALA A 45 1.08 -5.07 12.80
C ALA A 45 1.94 -5.40 11.56
N ILE A 46 1.61 -4.80 10.41
CA ILE A 46 2.33 -4.99 9.13
C ILE A 46 3.39 -3.90 8.95
N ASN A 47 3.05 -2.65 9.26
CA ASN A 47 3.92 -1.49 9.19
C ASN A 47 3.83 -0.69 10.50
N PRO A 48 4.79 -0.87 11.43
CA PRO A 48 4.73 -0.24 12.75
C PRO A 48 5.03 1.26 12.74
N ASN A 49 5.34 1.85 11.58
CA ASN A 49 5.53 3.29 11.43
C ASN A 49 4.17 4.00 11.55
N ARG A 50 4.08 4.94 12.50
CA ARG A 50 2.90 5.77 12.76
C ARG A 50 3.14 7.21 12.37
#